data_AF-A0A0B2QYR1-F1
#
_entry.id   AF-A0A0B2QYR1-F1
#
_cell.length_a   1.000
_cell.length_b   1.000
_cell.length_c   1.000
_cell.angle_alpha   90.00
_cell.angle_beta   90.00
_cell.angle_gamma   90.00
#
_symmetry.space_group_name_H-M   'P 1'
#
loop_
_entity.id
_entity.type
_entity.pdbx_description
1 polymer ?
#
loop_
_entity_poly.entity_id
_entity_poly.type
_entity_poly.pdbx_seq_one_letter_code
_entity_poly.pdbx_strand_id
1 'polypeptide(L)'
;MKIKAAVDARRESGSDIVIVARSDARQAVSLEEALVRSRAFADAGADVLFIDALASREEMKAFCDVSPLVPKMANMLEGGGKTPILNPMELQDIGFKIVAYPLSLIGVSIRAMQDSLTAIRGGRIPPPGSMPSFEEIKDILGFNAYYEEEKRYATTTNPQLSKRESSNLYSIQRRDQVDTEQTNQSFKDPIVEVITPDDVYNKYGADSSRNPFSGIWSRTLRVKITGRDGFERLDLRIPAGFLDGITNIVPALGGINIKELLDDATEEVGGKLLLDFQDRMGDRIQVFLE
;
A
#
# COMPACT_ATOMS: atom_id res chain seq x y z
N MET A 1 10.50 -32.13 9.30
CA MET A 1 10.54 -31.22 10.48
C MET A 1 9.51 -30.10 10.41
N LYS A 2 9.53 -29.21 9.40
CA LYS A 2 8.63 -28.03 9.33
C LYS A 2 7.13 -28.34 9.39
N ILE A 3 6.65 -29.30 8.58
CA ILE A 3 5.22 -29.69 8.55
C ILE A 3 4.77 -30.21 9.90
N LYS A 4 5.51 -31.15 10.48
CA LYS A 4 5.20 -31.75 11.78
C LYS A 4 5.14 -30.69 12.89
N ALA A 5 6.09 -29.76 12.92
CA ALA A 5 6.08 -28.65 13.87
C ALA A 5 4.83 -27.75 13.73
N ALA A 6 4.41 -27.43 12.50
CA ALA A 6 3.20 -26.65 12.27
C ALA A 6 1.92 -27.39 12.71
N VAL A 7 1.85 -28.70 12.45
CA VAL A 7 0.75 -29.57 12.88
C VAL A 7 0.67 -29.64 14.41
N ASP A 8 1.81 -29.79 15.08
CA ASP A 8 1.86 -29.86 16.54
C ASP A 8 1.46 -28.50 17.16
N ALA A 9 1.97 -27.38 16.64
CA ALA A 9 1.57 -26.04 17.10
C ALA A 9 0.07 -25.75 16.91
N ARG A 10 -0.53 -26.21 15.79
CA ARG A 10 -1.99 -26.12 15.60
C ARG A 10 -2.75 -26.89 16.68
N ARG A 11 -2.31 -28.12 16.99
CA ARG A 11 -2.95 -28.96 18.02
C ARG A 11 -2.85 -28.34 19.40
N GLU A 12 -1.69 -27.81 19.75
CA GLU A 12 -1.43 -27.16 21.04
C GLU A 12 -2.28 -25.90 21.24
N SER A 13 -2.51 -25.13 20.16
CA SER A 13 -3.35 -23.92 20.19
C SER A 13 -4.86 -24.18 20.08
N GLY A 14 -5.28 -25.40 19.71
CA GLY A 14 -6.68 -25.71 19.42
C GLY A 14 -7.23 -25.01 18.16
N SER A 15 -6.36 -24.51 17.29
CA SER A 15 -6.75 -23.85 16.03
C SER A 15 -7.21 -24.86 14.98
N ASP A 16 -8.13 -24.44 14.11
CA ASP A 16 -8.61 -25.16 12.94
C ASP A 16 -7.87 -24.78 11.64
N ILE A 17 -6.78 -24.03 11.74
CA ILE A 17 -6.02 -23.58 10.56
C ILE A 17 -5.59 -24.75 9.67
N VAL A 18 -5.75 -24.58 8.36
CA VAL A 18 -5.39 -25.59 7.35
C VAL A 18 -3.91 -25.49 7.03
N ILE A 19 -3.18 -26.60 7.14
CA ILE A 19 -1.75 -26.69 6.84
C ILE A 19 -1.56 -27.19 5.40
N VAL A 20 -1.19 -26.27 4.51
CA VAL A 20 -0.85 -26.57 3.11
C VAL A 20 0.65 -26.83 2.98
N ALA A 21 1.04 -28.05 2.64
CA ALA A 21 2.43 -28.43 2.45
C ALA A 21 2.86 -28.28 0.99
N ARG A 22 3.71 -27.27 0.74
CA ARG A 22 4.27 -26.94 -0.58
C ARG A 22 5.63 -27.63 -0.82
N SER A 23 5.83 -28.12 -2.04
CA SER A 23 7.12 -28.58 -2.57
C SER A 23 7.47 -27.89 -3.88
N ASP A 24 8.64 -27.25 -3.92
CA ASP A 24 9.25 -26.68 -5.14
C ASP A 24 10.28 -27.63 -5.78
N ALA A 25 10.35 -28.88 -5.28
CA ALA A 25 11.36 -29.84 -5.73
C ALA A 25 11.20 -30.27 -7.19
N ARG A 26 10.02 -30.07 -7.80
CA ARG A 26 9.78 -30.46 -9.19
C ARG A 26 10.73 -29.76 -10.15
N GLN A 27 10.91 -28.45 -9.96
CA GLN A 27 11.80 -27.64 -10.79
C GLN A 27 13.25 -27.67 -10.27
N ALA A 28 13.44 -27.73 -8.96
CA ALA A 28 14.77 -27.67 -8.35
C ALA A 28 15.55 -28.99 -8.43
N VAL A 29 14.85 -30.14 -8.46
CA VAL A 29 15.44 -31.47 -8.40
C VAL A 29 14.84 -32.40 -9.45
N SER A 30 13.65 -32.95 -9.20
CA SER A 30 12.93 -33.84 -10.13
C SER A 30 11.47 -34.03 -9.72
N LEU A 31 10.67 -34.66 -10.59
CA LEU A 31 9.29 -35.04 -10.26
C LEU A 31 9.25 -36.07 -9.13
N GLU A 32 10.08 -37.10 -9.21
CA GLU A 32 10.14 -38.20 -8.25
C GLU A 32 10.42 -37.69 -6.84
N GLU A 33 11.39 -36.79 -6.69
CA GLU A 33 11.69 -36.14 -5.41
C GLU A 33 10.50 -35.33 -4.88
N ALA A 34 9.78 -34.62 -5.77
CA ALA A 34 8.59 -33.87 -5.39
C ALA A 34 7.45 -34.78 -4.90
N LEU A 35 7.26 -35.94 -5.54
CA LEU A 35 6.27 -36.94 -5.13
C LEU A 35 6.64 -37.59 -3.78
N VAL A 36 7.92 -37.96 -3.59
CA VAL A 36 8.43 -38.51 -2.32
C VAL A 36 8.22 -37.53 -1.17
N ARG A 37 8.55 -36.24 -1.37
CA ARG A 37 8.31 -35.19 -0.38
C ARG A 37 6.83 -35.02 -0.06
N SER A 38 5.98 -35.03 -1.09
CA SER A 38 4.53 -34.89 -0.92
C SER A 38 3.95 -36.03 -0.09
N ARG A 39 4.44 -37.26 -0.31
CA ARG A 39 4.08 -38.42 0.51
C ARG A 39 4.46 -38.21 1.96
N ALA A 40 5.71 -37.82 2.21
CA ALA A 40 6.23 -37.55 3.56
C ALA A 40 5.51 -36.38 4.26
N PHE A 41 5.06 -35.37 3.51
CA PHE A 41 4.29 -34.25 4.06
C PHE A 41 2.91 -34.68 4.54
N ALA A 42 2.23 -35.53 3.79
CA ALA A 42 0.97 -36.11 4.22
C ALA A 42 1.15 -37.03 5.44
N ASP A 43 2.21 -37.82 5.47
CA ASP A 43 2.51 -38.70 6.62
C ASP A 43 2.85 -37.87 7.88
N ALA A 44 3.42 -36.67 7.70
CA ALA A 44 3.64 -35.69 8.76
C ALA A 44 2.35 -34.97 9.24
N GLY A 45 1.22 -35.20 8.57
CA GLY A 45 -0.10 -34.67 8.95
C GLY A 45 -0.52 -33.39 8.26
N ALA A 46 0.04 -33.05 7.09
CA ALA A 46 -0.47 -31.94 6.28
C ALA A 46 -1.91 -32.20 5.81
N ASP A 47 -2.77 -31.18 5.84
CA ASP A 47 -4.16 -31.31 5.42
C ASP A 47 -4.33 -31.14 3.91
N VAL A 48 -3.42 -30.41 3.26
CA VAL A 48 -3.42 -30.17 1.81
C VAL A 48 -2.00 -30.31 1.29
N LEU A 49 -1.85 -30.90 0.11
CA LEU A 49 -0.57 -30.99 -0.59
C LEU A 49 -0.54 -30.05 -1.79
N PHE A 50 0.64 -29.51 -2.08
CA PHE A 50 0.90 -28.66 -3.25
C PHE A 50 2.30 -28.94 -3.81
N ILE A 51 2.40 -29.29 -5.09
CA ILE A 51 3.66 -29.27 -5.84
C ILE A 51 3.60 -28.10 -6.83
N ASP A 52 4.60 -27.24 -6.80
CA ASP A 52 4.71 -26.15 -7.77
C ASP A 52 5.31 -26.63 -9.10
N ALA A 53 4.98 -25.94 -10.18
CA ALA A 53 5.56 -26.14 -11.51
C ALA A 53 5.45 -27.57 -12.11
N LEU A 54 4.34 -28.27 -11.90
CA LEU A 54 4.03 -29.54 -12.59
C LEU A 54 3.84 -29.29 -14.09
N ALA A 55 4.64 -29.95 -14.94
CA ALA A 55 4.79 -29.57 -16.34
C ALA A 55 3.74 -30.18 -17.29
N SER A 56 2.94 -31.15 -16.83
CA SER A 56 1.93 -31.81 -17.67
C SER A 56 0.74 -32.34 -16.86
N ARG A 57 -0.35 -32.70 -17.55
CA ARG A 57 -1.53 -33.34 -16.95
C ARG A 57 -1.19 -34.71 -16.35
N GLU A 58 -0.24 -35.41 -16.94
CA GLU A 58 0.24 -36.71 -16.46
C GLU A 58 0.96 -36.56 -15.13
N GLU A 59 1.82 -35.54 -14.98
CA GLU A 59 2.46 -35.24 -13.69
C GLU A 59 1.44 -34.83 -12.64
N MET A 60 0.44 -34.03 -13.03
CA MET A 60 -0.68 -33.65 -12.16
C MET A 60 -1.48 -34.85 -11.67
N LYS A 61 -1.75 -35.81 -12.55
CA LYS A 61 -2.43 -37.06 -12.18
C LYS A 61 -1.57 -37.90 -11.24
N ALA A 62 -0.29 -38.09 -11.57
CA ALA A 62 0.65 -38.80 -10.71
C ALA A 62 0.73 -38.17 -9.30
N PHE A 63 0.74 -36.84 -9.21
CA PHE A 63 0.67 -36.14 -7.93
C PHE A 63 -0.63 -36.40 -7.17
N CYS A 64 -1.78 -36.40 -7.86
CA CYS A 64 -3.07 -36.71 -7.24
C CYS A 64 -3.10 -38.16 -6.68
N ASP A 65 -2.40 -39.08 -7.32
CA ASP A 65 -2.33 -40.49 -6.93
C ASP A 65 -1.43 -40.75 -5.70
N VAL A 66 -0.46 -39.87 -5.38
CA VAL A 66 0.47 -40.06 -4.25
C VAL A 66 -0.25 -40.28 -2.92
N SER A 67 -1.29 -39.49 -2.64
CA SER A 67 -2.08 -39.55 -1.39
C SER A 67 -3.56 -39.27 -1.64
N PRO A 68 -4.34 -40.24 -2.16
CA PRO A 68 -5.68 -39.97 -2.69
C PRO A 68 -6.64 -39.30 -1.69
N LEU A 69 -6.50 -39.60 -0.39
CA LEU A 69 -7.34 -39.05 0.67
C LEU A 69 -6.99 -37.61 1.08
N VAL A 70 -5.80 -37.12 0.72
CA VAL A 70 -5.37 -35.76 1.07
C VAL A 70 -5.66 -34.83 -0.12
N PRO A 71 -6.45 -33.75 0.06
CA PRO A 71 -6.71 -32.75 -0.96
C PRO A 71 -5.44 -32.17 -1.59
N LYS A 72 -5.51 -31.88 -2.89
CA LYS A 72 -4.42 -31.24 -3.64
C LYS A 72 -4.83 -29.84 -4.04
N MET A 73 -3.88 -28.93 -3.92
CA MET A 73 -3.99 -27.57 -4.41
C MET A 73 -3.19 -27.40 -5.69
N ALA A 74 -3.81 -26.78 -6.68
CA ALA A 74 -3.16 -26.30 -7.89
C ALA A 74 -2.90 -24.80 -7.79
N ASN A 75 -1.89 -24.33 -8.51
CA ASN A 75 -1.58 -22.91 -8.64
C ASN A 75 -1.48 -22.56 -10.12
N MET A 76 -2.38 -21.70 -10.61
CA MET A 76 -2.44 -21.29 -12.01
C MET A 76 -1.79 -19.91 -12.15
N LEU A 77 -0.67 -19.84 -12.87
CA LEU A 77 0.01 -18.58 -13.17
C LEU A 77 -0.20 -18.24 -14.65
N GLU A 78 -1.29 -17.53 -14.97
CA GLU A 78 -1.73 -17.24 -16.34
C GLU A 78 -0.82 -16.27 -17.15
N GLY A 79 0.43 -16.08 -16.73
CA GLY A 79 1.39 -15.12 -17.30
C GLY A 79 2.79 -15.65 -17.56
N GLY A 80 3.02 -16.98 -17.52
CA GLY A 80 4.33 -17.56 -17.88
C GLY A 80 4.86 -18.67 -16.97
N GLY A 81 3.99 -19.30 -16.17
CA GLY A 81 4.37 -20.49 -15.40
C GLY A 81 4.70 -21.71 -16.28
N LYS A 82 5.36 -22.71 -15.68
CA LYS A 82 5.60 -24.01 -16.33
C LYS A 82 4.34 -24.89 -16.40
N THR A 83 3.44 -24.69 -15.46
CA THR A 83 2.20 -25.46 -15.33
C THR A 83 1.23 -25.12 -16.46
N PRO A 84 0.72 -26.12 -17.21
CA PRO A 84 -0.37 -25.90 -18.16
C PRO A 84 -1.58 -25.27 -17.47
N ILE A 85 -2.14 -24.22 -18.06
CA ILE A 85 -3.30 -23.52 -17.49
C ILE A 85 -4.56 -24.32 -17.78
N LEU A 86 -5.23 -24.75 -16.71
CA LEU A 86 -6.46 -25.52 -16.74
C LEU A 86 -7.56 -24.76 -16.00
N ASN A 87 -8.79 -24.89 -16.48
CA ASN A 87 -9.93 -24.33 -15.77
C ASN A 87 -10.28 -25.18 -14.52
N PRO A 88 -11.10 -24.67 -13.59
CA PRO A 88 -11.45 -25.39 -12.36
C PRO A 88 -12.07 -26.77 -12.60
N MET A 89 -12.88 -26.95 -13.65
CA MET A 89 -13.52 -28.23 -13.97
C MET A 89 -12.49 -29.26 -14.41
N GLU A 90 -11.56 -28.87 -15.28
CA GLU A 90 -10.47 -29.75 -15.73
C GLU A 90 -9.55 -30.16 -14.57
N LEU A 91 -9.28 -29.25 -13.63
CA LEU A 91 -8.50 -29.55 -12.42
C LEU A 91 -9.25 -30.50 -11.50
N GLN A 92 -10.57 -30.31 -11.34
CA GLN A 92 -11.42 -31.19 -10.57
C GLN A 92 -11.44 -32.61 -11.15
N ASP A 93 -11.53 -32.74 -12.47
CA ASP A 93 -11.52 -34.03 -13.17
C ASP A 93 -10.20 -34.80 -12.97
N ILE A 94 -9.07 -34.08 -12.84
CA ILE A 94 -7.77 -34.68 -12.53
C ILE A 94 -7.68 -35.11 -11.06
N GLY A 95 -8.39 -34.42 -10.15
CA GLY A 95 -8.44 -34.77 -8.72
C GLY A 95 -8.05 -33.65 -7.75
N PHE A 96 -7.79 -32.44 -8.24
CA PHE A 96 -7.56 -31.28 -7.37
C PHE A 96 -8.84 -30.84 -6.65
N LYS A 97 -8.67 -30.21 -5.49
CA LYS A 97 -9.78 -29.69 -4.67
C LYS A 97 -9.70 -28.19 -4.43
N ILE A 98 -8.53 -27.60 -4.64
CA ILE A 98 -8.26 -26.18 -4.43
C ILE A 98 -7.45 -25.68 -5.62
N VAL A 99 -7.75 -24.47 -6.09
CA VAL A 99 -6.95 -23.76 -7.09
C VAL A 99 -6.72 -22.33 -6.64
N ALA A 100 -5.48 -21.85 -6.79
CA ALA A 100 -5.13 -20.44 -6.61
C ALA A 100 -4.81 -19.78 -7.96
N TYR A 101 -5.15 -18.50 -8.02
CA TYR A 101 -5.00 -17.61 -9.17
C TYR A 101 -4.23 -16.34 -8.73
N PRO A 102 -2.94 -16.46 -8.36
CA PRO A 102 -2.19 -15.41 -7.71
C PRO A 102 -1.95 -14.16 -8.58
N LEU A 103 -2.03 -14.29 -9.91
CA LEU A 103 -1.68 -13.22 -10.83
C LEU A 103 -2.89 -12.58 -11.53
N SER A 104 -4.05 -13.22 -11.57
CA SER A 104 -5.16 -12.79 -12.43
C SER A 104 -5.68 -11.42 -12.02
N LEU A 105 -5.95 -11.20 -10.73
CA LEU A 105 -6.44 -9.91 -10.24
C LEU A 105 -5.38 -8.81 -10.36
N ILE A 106 -4.12 -9.13 -10.07
CA ILE A 106 -3.00 -8.17 -10.17
C ILE A 106 -2.79 -7.76 -11.64
N GLY A 107 -2.75 -8.72 -12.56
CA GLY A 107 -2.56 -8.48 -13.99
C GLY A 107 -3.67 -7.61 -14.59
N VAL A 108 -4.93 -7.92 -14.27
CA VAL A 108 -6.08 -7.10 -14.70
C VAL A 108 -5.99 -5.69 -14.10
N SER A 109 -5.65 -5.56 -12.82
CA SER A 109 -5.52 -4.28 -12.15
C SER A 109 -4.41 -3.41 -12.75
N ILE A 110 -3.24 -4.00 -13.02
CA ILE A 110 -2.12 -3.30 -13.67
C ILE A 110 -2.57 -2.71 -15.00
N ARG A 111 -3.26 -3.51 -15.83
CA ARG A 111 -3.73 -3.04 -17.13
C ARG A 111 -4.72 -1.90 -17.00
N ALA A 112 -5.72 -2.03 -16.12
CA ALA A 112 -6.73 -1.00 -15.89
C ALA A 112 -6.11 0.32 -15.38
N MET A 113 -5.13 0.24 -14.47
CA MET A 113 -4.40 1.40 -13.98
C MET A 113 -3.58 2.06 -15.11
N GLN A 114 -2.86 1.28 -15.92
CA GLN A 114 -2.08 1.81 -17.06
C GLN A 114 -2.98 2.50 -18.11
N ASP A 115 -4.11 1.90 -18.44
CA ASP A 115 -5.07 2.48 -19.39
C ASP A 115 -5.64 3.80 -18.84
N SER A 116 -5.94 3.85 -17.54
CA SER A 116 -6.43 5.05 -16.86
C SER A 116 -5.40 6.18 -16.84
N LEU A 117 -4.15 5.87 -16.48
CA LEU A 117 -3.05 6.86 -16.48
C LEU A 117 -2.77 7.37 -17.91
N THR A 118 -2.85 6.50 -18.91
CA THR A 118 -2.70 6.88 -20.32
C THR A 118 -3.80 7.84 -20.78
N ALA A 119 -5.05 7.59 -20.36
CA ALA A 119 -6.16 8.50 -20.64
C ALA A 119 -5.92 9.88 -20.01
N ILE A 120 -5.55 9.91 -18.73
CA ILE A 120 -5.30 11.14 -17.97
C ILE A 120 -4.16 11.94 -18.61
N ARG A 121 -3.06 11.29 -18.99
CA ARG A 121 -1.94 11.93 -19.71
C ARG A 121 -2.40 12.58 -21.02
N GLY A 122 -3.37 11.98 -21.71
CA GLY A 122 -3.97 12.51 -22.94
C GLY A 122 -5.11 13.52 -22.72
N GLY A 123 -5.34 14.01 -21.49
CA GLY A 123 -6.40 14.97 -21.18
C GLY A 123 -7.81 14.38 -21.09
N ARG A 124 -7.94 13.06 -20.97
CA ARG A 124 -9.22 12.35 -20.84
C ARG A 124 -9.34 11.72 -19.46
N ILE A 125 -10.56 11.66 -18.94
CA ILE A 125 -10.88 10.86 -17.74
C ILE A 125 -11.36 9.49 -18.22
N PRO A 126 -11.07 8.37 -17.51
CA PRO A 126 -11.68 7.09 -17.81
C PRO A 126 -13.21 7.21 -17.90
N PRO A 127 -13.85 6.59 -18.91
CA PRO A 127 -15.28 6.77 -19.12
C PRO A 127 -16.09 6.32 -17.88
N PRO A 128 -17.25 6.93 -17.58
CA PRO A 128 -18.06 6.58 -16.40
C PRO A 128 -18.45 5.10 -16.28
N GLY A 129 -18.41 4.33 -17.37
CA GLY A 129 -18.66 2.88 -17.35
C GLY A 129 -17.45 2.01 -16.98
N SER A 130 -16.26 2.58 -16.83
CA SER A 130 -15.04 1.85 -16.42
C SER A 130 -14.67 2.04 -14.95
N MET A 131 -15.45 2.83 -14.21
CA MET A 131 -15.23 3.08 -12.79
C MET A 131 -16.54 2.93 -12.02
N PRO A 132 -16.53 2.28 -10.84
CA PRO A 132 -17.66 2.35 -9.94
C PRO A 132 -17.94 3.82 -9.54
N SER A 133 -19.21 4.14 -9.33
CA SER A 133 -19.64 5.39 -8.72
C SER A 133 -19.09 5.53 -7.30
N PHE A 134 -19.08 6.76 -6.78
CA PHE A 134 -18.62 7.01 -5.41
C PHE A 134 -19.44 6.24 -4.37
N GLU A 135 -20.75 6.07 -4.60
CA GLU A 135 -21.62 5.27 -3.74
C GLU A 135 -21.25 3.78 -3.78
N GLU A 136 -20.99 3.22 -4.96
CA GLU A 136 -20.52 1.83 -5.10
C GLU A 136 -19.15 1.63 -4.43
N ILE A 137 -18.24 2.60 -4.53
CA ILE A 137 -16.95 2.54 -3.84
C ILE A 137 -17.14 2.47 -2.32
N LYS A 138 -17.99 3.32 -1.74
CA LYS A 138 -18.30 3.29 -0.31
C LYS A 138 -18.88 1.94 0.12
N ASP A 139 -19.77 1.38 -0.68
CA ASP A 139 -20.39 0.08 -0.41
C ASP A 139 -19.35 -1.05 -0.45
N ILE A 140 -18.52 -1.11 -1.50
CA ILE A 140 -17.43 -2.08 -1.66
C ILE A 140 -16.43 -2.00 -0.50
N LEU A 141 -16.11 -0.79 -0.04
CA LEU A 141 -15.21 -0.56 1.09
C LEU A 141 -15.85 -0.82 2.46
N GLY A 142 -17.15 -1.12 2.52
CA GLY A 142 -17.87 -1.46 3.75
C GLY A 142 -18.27 -0.25 4.62
N PHE A 143 -18.28 0.96 4.06
CA PHE A 143 -18.69 2.17 4.80
C PHE A 143 -20.12 2.06 5.31
N ASN A 144 -21.02 1.48 4.50
CA ASN A 144 -22.42 1.31 4.88
C ASN A 144 -22.56 0.45 6.15
N ALA A 145 -21.82 -0.66 6.23
CA ALA A 145 -21.81 -1.51 7.41
C ALA A 145 -21.22 -0.80 8.64
N TYR A 146 -20.15 -0.02 8.45
CA TYR A 146 -19.57 0.81 9.50
C TYR A 146 -20.57 1.84 10.05
N TYR A 147 -21.33 2.53 9.19
CA TYR A 147 -22.32 3.51 9.64
C TYR A 147 -23.51 2.87 10.37
N GLU A 148 -23.93 1.68 9.97
CA GLU A 148 -24.94 0.92 10.74
C GLU A 148 -24.40 0.50 12.11
N GLU A 149 -23.12 0.12 12.19
CA GLU A 149 -22.45 -0.17 13.45
C GLU A 149 -22.42 1.04 14.38
N GLU A 150 -22.03 2.19 13.84
CA GLU A 150 -21.94 3.46 14.57
C GLU A 150 -23.27 3.83 15.23
N LYS A 151 -24.40 3.65 14.53
CA LYS A 151 -25.74 3.90 15.08
C LYS A 151 -26.03 3.10 16.35
N ARG A 152 -25.47 1.90 16.50
CA ARG A 152 -25.64 1.06 17.71
C ARG A 152 -24.99 1.68 18.95
N TYR A 153 -23.99 2.53 18.75
CA TYR A 153 -23.23 3.20 19.80
C TYR A 153 -23.48 4.70 19.87
N ALA A 154 -24.41 5.22 19.06
CA ALA A 154 -24.82 6.61 19.10
C ALA A 154 -25.40 6.94 20.48
N THR A 155 -24.68 7.73 21.27
CA THR A 155 -25.17 8.20 22.56
C THR A 155 -26.15 9.35 22.32
N THR A 156 -27.33 9.28 22.97
CA THR A 156 -28.29 10.37 22.92
C THR A 156 -27.68 11.59 23.63
N THR A 157 -27.19 12.55 22.85
CA THR A 157 -26.76 13.81 23.42
C THR A 157 -28.02 14.53 23.90
N ASN A 158 -28.20 14.63 25.21
CA ASN A 158 -29.36 15.25 25.82
C ASN A 158 -29.41 16.74 25.38
N PRO A 159 -30.45 17.21 24.66
CA PRO A 159 -30.46 18.54 24.04
C PRO A 159 -30.48 19.71 25.04
N GLN A 160 -30.45 19.45 26.35
CA GLN A 160 -30.45 20.49 27.37
C GLN A 160 -29.06 21.06 27.72
N LEU A 161 -27.96 20.46 27.24
CA LEU A 161 -26.60 20.94 27.55
C LEU A 161 -25.91 21.73 26.42
N SER A 162 -26.53 21.88 25.23
CA SER A 162 -25.92 22.57 24.08
C SER A 162 -26.43 24.00 23.84
N LYS A 163 -27.04 24.67 24.84
CA LYS A 163 -27.16 26.14 24.84
C LYS A 163 -25.84 26.78 25.30
N ARG A 164 -24.76 26.52 24.55
CA ARG A 164 -23.63 27.45 24.47
C ARG A 164 -23.25 27.54 23.00
N GLU A 165 -23.47 28.74 22.48
CA GLU A 165 -23.34 29.14 21.09
C GLU A 165 -22.09 28.55 20.44
N SER A 166 -22.31 27.65 19.49
CA SER A 166 -21.32 27.29 18.47
C SER A 166 -21.79 27.99 17.19
N SER A 167 -21.17 29.12 16.89
CA SER A 167 -21.35 29.84 15.63
C SER A 167 -20.92 28.94 14.47
N ASN A 168 -21.90 28.45 13.72
CA ASN A 168 -21.69 27.75 12.45
C ASN A 168 -20.98 28.70 11.46
N LEU A 169 -19.71 28.43 11.16
CA LEU A 169 -18.90 29.16 10.16
C LEU A 169 -18.63 28.27 8.94
N TYR A 170 -19.65 27.65 8.37
CA TYR A 170 -19.61 27.16 6.99
C TYR A 170 -20.99 27.33 6.35
N SER A 171 -21.32 28.57 5.98
CA SER A 171 -22.32 28.82 4.94
C SER A 171 -21.59 29.31 3.70
N ILE A 172 -21.57 28.47 2.66
CA ILE A 172 -21.12 28.86 1.33
C ILE A 172 -22.23 29.75 0.75
N GLN A 173 -22.09 31.07 0.87
CA GLN A 173 -22.89 32.01 0.11
C GLN A 173 -22.17 32.33 -1.20
N ARG A 174 -22.75 31.82 -2.28
CA ARG A 174 -22.50 32.23 -3.66
C ARG A 174 -22.82 33.73 -3.79
N ARG A 175 -21.86 34.54 -4.23
CA ARG A 175 -22.11 35.91 -4.74
C ARG A 175 -21.54 36.03 -6.13
N ASP A 176 -22.44 36.18 -7.09
CA ASP A 176 -22.19 36.73 -8.42
C ASP A 176 -22.19 38.28 -8.37
N GLN A 177 -21.63 38.88 -9.42
CA GLN A 177 -21.45 40.31 -9.77
C GLN A 177 -20.08 40.90 -9.37
N VAL A 178 -19.11 40.87 -10.28
CA VAL A 178 -18.83 41.83 -11.38
C VAL A 178 -18.41 43.20 -10.84
N ASP A 179 -17.12 43.49 -10.95
CA ASP A 179 -16.69 44.79 -11.46
C ASP A 179 -15.33 44.69 -12.17
N THR A 180 -15.25 45.44 -13.25
CA THR A 180 -14.19 45.45 -14.26
C THR A 180 -13.20 46.54 -13.91
N GLU A 181 -11.89 46.29 -14.00
CA GLU A 181 -10.90 47.08 -14.76
C GLU A 181 -9.45 46.94 -14.26
N GLN A 182 -8.59 46.54 -15.22
CA GLN A 182 -7.20 46.96 -15.48
C GLN A 182 -6.13 46.60 -14.40
N THR A 183 -4.97 46.02 -14.70
CA THR A 183 -4.10 46.20 -15.88
C THR A 183 -3.00 45.12 -15.92
N ASN A 184 -2.72 44.61 -17.13
CA ASN A 184 -1.47 44.05 -17.68
C ASN A 184 -0.36 43.53 -16.74
N GLN A 185 -0.07 42.23 -16.84
CA GLN A 185 1.30 41.74 -17.03
C GLN A 185 1.32 40.38 -17.74
N SER A 186 2.04 40.34 -18.86
CA SER A 186 2.29 39.16 -19.69
C SER A 186 3.14 38.14 -18.93
N PHE A 187 2.65 36.91 -18.78
CA PHE A 187 3.46 35.77 -18.38
C PHE A 187 3.37 34.70 -19.48
N LYS A 188 4.52 34.42 -20.11
CA LYS A 188 4.72 33.25 -20.97
C LYS A 188 4.54 32.01 -20.10
N ASP A 189 3.65 31.10 -20.50
CA ASP A 189 3.55 29.78 -19.88
C ASP A 189 4.91 29.07 -19.97
N PRO A 190 5.48 28.56 -18.86
CA PRO A 190 6.70 27.78 -18.93
C PRO A 190 6.39 26.44 -19.57
N ILE A 191 7.14 26.10 -20.61
CA ILE A 191 7.13 24.76 -21.22
C ILE A 191 7.61 23.77 -20.15
N VAL A 192 6.72 22.89 -19.71
CA VAL A 192 7.05 21.81 -18.77
C VAL A 192 7.58 20.63 -19.58
N GLU A 193 8.88 20.40 -19.47
CA GLU A 193 9.52 19.19 -20.01
C GLU A 193 9.25 18.02 -19.04
N VAL A 194 8.50 17.02 -19.50
CA VAL A 194 8.10 15.87 -18.70
C VAL A 194 9.21 14.82 -18.75
N ILE A 195 10.01 14.71 -17.68
CA ILE A 195 10.97 13.63 -17.50
C ILE A 195 10.19 12.35 -17.12
N THR A 196 10.29 11.31 -17.95
CA THR A 196 9.67 10.01 -17.70
C THR A 196 10.53 9.14 -16.76
N PRO A 197 9.93 8.21 -15.98
CA PRO A 197 10.64 7.41 -14.96
C PRO A 197 11.82 6.58 -15.46
N ASP A 198 11.91 6.31 -16.76
CA ASP A 198 13.01 5.54 -17.37
C ASP A 198 14.37 6.27 -17.31
N ASP A 199 14.39 7.59 -17.18
CA ASP A 199 15.63 8.39 -17.06
C ASP A 199 16.22 8.36 -15.64
N VAL A 200 15.41 8.00 -14.65
CA VAL A 200 15.83 7.96 -13.23
C VAL A 200 16.42 6.59 -12.87
N TYR A 201 15.91 5.50 -13.46
CA TYR A 201 16.33 4.14 -13.13
C TYR A 201 17.59 3.66 -13.88
N ASN A 202 17.90 4.21 -15.06
CA ASN A 202 19.04 3.76 -15.87
C ASN A 202 20.39 4.42 -15.52
N LYS A 203 20.45 5.36 -14.57
CA LYS A 203 21.71 6.03 -14.20
C LYS A 203 22.51 5.35 -13.08
N TYR A 204 22.04 4.24 -12.53
CA TYR A 204 22.74 3.51 -11.49
C TYR A 204 22.94 2.03 -11.87
N GLY A 205 23.72 1.82 -12.93
CA GLY A 205 24.36 0.54 -13.21
C GLY A 205 25.78 0.51 -12.67
N ALA A 206 26.03 -0.45 -11.78
CA ALA A 206 27.32 -1.08 -11.50
C ALA A 206 28.54 -0.16 -11.27
N ASP A 207 28.72 0.35 -10.05
CA ASP A 207 30.02 0.23 -9.39
C ASP A 207 29.94 0.43 -7.87
N SER A 208 30.89 -0.20 -7.20
CA SER A 208 30.96 -0.34 -5.74
C SER A 208 31.63 0.86 -5.03
N SER A 209 31.29 1.03 -3.75
CA SER A 209 31.98 1.84 -2.72
C SER A 209 31.69 3.36 -2.59
N ARG A 210 30.63 3.68 -1.83
CA ARG A 210 30.47 4.79 -0.85
C ARG A 210 29.00 5.18 -0.82
N ASN A 211 28.30 4.81 0.25
CA ASN A 211 26.93 5.22 0.49
C ASN A 211 26.97 6.33 1.57
N PRO A 212 26.81 7.63 1.24
CA PRO A 212 26.83 8.71 2.24
C PRO A 212 25.56 8.79 3.10
N PHE A 213 24.58 7.93 2.86
CA PHE A 213 23.20 8.13 3.34
C PHE A 213 22.81 7.29 4.57
N SER A 214 23.73 6.83 5.42
CA SER A 214 23.34 6.01 6.59
C SER A 214 22.91 6.82 7.83
N GLY A 215 23.16 8.13 7.89
CA GLY A 215 22.95 8.95 9.11
C GLY A 215 21.60 9.68 9.22
N ILE A 216 20.98 10.06 8.09
CA ILE A 216 19.79 10.94 8.08
C ILE A 216 18.50 10.18 8.40
N TRP A 217 18.47 8.86 8.13
CA TRP A 217 17.27 8.02 8.22
C TRP A 217 16.87 7.61 9.64
N SER A 218 17.64 8.00 10.66
CA SER A 218 17.35 7.73 12.07
C SER A 218 16.81 8.94 12.85
N ARG A 219 16.68 10.12 12.22
CA ARG A 219 16.30 11.37 12.89
C ARG A 219 14.82 11.74 12.74
N THR A 220 14.30 12.46 13.74
CA THR A 220 12.89 12.81 13.88
C THR A 220 12.74 14.33 13.91
N LEU A 221 11.81 14.86 13.11
CA LEU A 221 11.43 16.26 13.18
C LEU A 221 10.35 16.44 14.24
N ARG A 222 10.62 17.29 15.23
CA ARG A 222 9.66 17.66 16.26
C ARG A 222 9.07 19.02 15.95
N VAL A 223 7.76 19.11 15.81
CA VAL A 223 7.04 20.37 15.58
C VAL A 223 6.28 20.72 16.85
N LYS A 224 6.61 21.87 17.43
CA LYS A 224 5.99 22.41 18.63
C LYS A 224 5.26 23.72 18.33
N ILE A 225 3.99 23.79 18.69
CA ILE A 225 3.17 25.00 18.58
C ILE A 225 2.73 25.43 19.97
N THR A 226 3.11 26.65 20.36
CA THR A 226 2.71 27.25 21.64
C THR A 226 1.73 28.38 21.37
N GLY A 227 0.57 28.31 22.01
CA GLY A 227 -0.44 29.34 21.96
C GLY A 227 0.05 30.64 22.58
N ARG A 228 -0.52 31.76 22.15
CA ARG A 228 -0.32 33.11 22.72
C ARG A 228 -0.58 33.24 24.23
N ASP A 229 -1.29 32.28 24.81
CA ASP A 229 -1.54 32.13 26.25
C ASP A 229 -0.40 31.40 26.99
N GLY A 230 0.65 30.98 26.27
CA GLY A 230 1.78 30.23 26.80
C GLY A 230 1.52 28.72 26.90
N PHE A 231 0.33 28.24 26.53
CA PHE A 231 0.00 26.81 26.57
C PHE A 231 0.43 26.10 25.30
N GLU A 232 1.01 24.92 25.45
CA GLU A 232 1.39 24.06 24.32
C GLU A 232 0.15 23.49 23.65
N ARG A 233 -0.03 23.80 22.35
CA ARG A 233 -1.17 23.36 21.55
C ARG A 233 -0.88 22.12 20.73
N LEU A 234 0.38 21.90 20.37
CA LEU A 234 0.80 20.77 19.55
C LEU A 234 2.27 20.44 19.80
N ASP A 235 2.57 19.15 19.96
CA ASP A 235 3.92 18.61 19.99
C ASP A 235 3.92 17.25 19.29
N LEU A 236 4.46 17.23 18.06
CA LEU A 236 4.42 16.07 17.19
C LEU A 236 5.82 15.69 16.71
N ARG A 237 6.03 14.39 16.56
CA ARG A 237 7.27 13.80 16.07
C ARG A 237 7.03 13.11 14.73
N ILE A 238 7.71 13.58 13.68
CA ILE A 238 7.56 13.12 12.31
C ILE A 238 8.88 12.50 11.85
N PRO A 239 8.89 11.24 11.36
CA PRO A 239 10.10 10.66 10.77
C PRO A 239 10.56 11.50 9.57
N ALA A 240 11.85 11.89 9.53
CA ALA A 240 12.35 12.79 8.49
C ALA A 240 12.19 12.22 7.06
N GLY A 241 12.17 10.89 6.90
CA GLY A 241 11.93 10.20 5.62
C GLY A 241 10.54 10.42 5.00
N PHE A 242 9.58 11.00 5.74
CA PHE A 242 8.27 11.34 5.21
C PHE A 242 8.26 12.62 4.35
N LEU A 243 9.25 13.50 4.53
CA LEU A 243 9.29 14.80 3.85
C LEU A 243 9.66 14.71 2.35
N ASP A 244 10.39 13.68 1.95
CA ASP A 244 10.73 13.43 0.53
C ASP A 244 9.49 13.17 -0.33
N GLY A 245 8.40 12.72 0.28
CA GLY A 245 7.10 12.57 -0.39
C GLY A 245 6.38 13.91 -0.59
N ILE A 246 6.56 14.89 0.31
CA ILE A 246 5.81 16.15 0.31
C ILE A 246 6.49 17.23 -0.53
N THR A 247 7.83 17.29 -0.54
CA THR A 247 8.59 18.26 -1.36
C THR A 247 8.36 18.08 -2.86
N ASN A 248 8.01 16.87 -3.29
CA ASN A 248 7.65 16.55 -4.68
C ASN A 248 6.20 16.90 -5.06
N ILE A 249 5.33 17.23 -4.09
CA ILE A 249 3.88 17.38 -4.30
C ILE A 249 3.42 18.84 -4.16
N VAL A 250 4.14 19.70 -3.42
CA VAL A 250 3.67 21.06 -3.11
C VAL A 250 4.67 22.14 -3.57
N PRO A 251 4.44 22.79 -4.73
CA PRO A 251 5.32 23.84 -5.26
C PRO A 251 5.37 25.12 -4.40
N ALA A 252 4.41 25.31 -3.49
CA ALA A 252 4.30 26.50 -2.64
C ALA A 252 5.34 26.58 -1.49
N LEU A 253 6.19 25.56 -1.33
CA LEU A 253 7.37 25.60 -0.45
C LEU A 253 8.65 26.09 -1.19
N GLY A 254 8.48 26.59 -2.42
CA GLY A 254 9.55 27.23 -3.20
C GLY A 254 10.11 28.46 -2.51
N GLY A 255 11.22 28.28 -1.78
CA GLY A 255 11.95 29.34 -1.09
C GLY A 255 12.70 28.87 0.14
N ILE A 256 12.35 27.71 0.71
CA ILE A 256 13.09 27.10 1.81
C ILE A 256 13.76 25.85 1.26
N ASN A 257 15.08 25.90 1.07
CA ASN A 257 15.86 24.74 0.68
C ASN A 257 16.05 23.83 1.91
N ILE A 258 14.99 23.11 2.27
CA ILE A 258 14.95 22.21 3.43
C ILE A 258 16.11 21.21 3.39
N LYS A 259 16.54 20.81 2.19
CA LYS A 259 17.70 19.94 1.97
C LYS A 259 19.01 20.55 2.50
N GLU A 260 19.25 21.81 2.19
CA GLU A 260 20.47 22.54 2.61
C GLU A 260 20.47 22.79 4.12
N LEU A 261 19.30 23.10 4.70
CA LEU A 261 19.12 23.24 6.15
C LEU A 261 19.31 21.92 6.92
N LEU A 262 18.99 20.78 6.29
CA LEU A 262 19.17 19.46 6.87
C LEU A 262 20.62 18.98 6.76
N ASP A 263 21.31 19.27 5.65
CA ASP A 263 22.72 18.94 5.45
C ASP A 263 23.62 19.72 6.43
N ASP A 264 23.37 21.01 6.67
CA ASP A 264 24.06 21.85 7.67
C ASP A 264 23.80 21.44 9.14
N ALA A 265 22.81 20.58 9.39
CA ALA A 265 22.44 20.10 10.73
C ALA A 265 23.00 18.70 11.05
N THR A 266 23.74 18.10 10.11
CA THR A 266 24.31 16.75 10.28
C THR A 266 25.49 16.68 11.24
N GLU A 267 26.15 17.80 11.55
CA GLU A 267 27.38 17.83 12.35
C GLU A 267 27.16 18.09 13.86
N GLU A 268 25.97 18.49 14.30
CA GLU A 268 25.70 18.81 15.72
C GLU A 268 25.00 17.66 16.46
N VAL A 269 25.55 17.27 17.61
CA VAL A 269 24.99 16.27 18.54
C VAL A 269 24.24 16.99 19.65
N GLY A 270 22.91 17.07 19.55
CA GLY A 270 22.09 17.73 20.58
C GLY A 270 20.71 18.26 20.17
N GLY A 271 20.29 18.03 18.93
CA GLY A 271 19.03 18.52 18.40
C GLY A 271 19.07 20.02 18.05
N LYS A 272 18.67 20.39 16.83
CA LYS A 272 18.80 21.77 16.31
C LYS A 272 17.43 22.40 16.03
N LEU A 273 17.21 23.61 16.51
CA LEU A 273 16.04 24.43 16.15
C LEU A 273 16.22 24.93 14.71
N LEU A 274 15.38 24.45 13.80
CA LEU A 274 15.44 24.78 12.37
C LEU A 274 14.60 26.02 12.04
N LEU A 275 13.45 26.19 12.68
CA LEU A 275 12.53 27.31 12.41
C LEU A 275 11.89 27.77 13.71
N ASP A 276 11.80 29.09 13.89
CA ASP A 276 11.08 29.74 15.00
C ASP A 276 10.43 31.02 14.49
N PHE A 277 9.10 31.01 14.37
CA PHE A 277 8.36 32.17 13.89
C PHE A 277 6.96 32.22 14.52
N GLN A 278 6.34 33.40 14.47
CA GLN A 278 4.96 33.60 14.88
C GLN A 278 4.04 33.60 13.66
N ASP A 279 2.93 32.87 13.76
CA ASP A 279 1.90 32.89 12.73
C ASP A 279 1.04 34.17 12.82
N ARG A 280 0.15 34.36 11.83
CA ARG A 280 -0.73 35.53 11.78
C ARG A 280 -1.75 35.58 12.93
N MET A 281 -1.93 34.49 13.68
CA MET A 281 -2.83 34.38 14.82
C MET A 281 -2.12 34.65 16.16
N GLY A 282 -0.78 34.80 16.13
CA GLY A 282 0.10 35.09 17.27
C GLY A 282 0.63 33.85 17.98
N ASP A 283 0.45 32.66 17.41
CA ASP A 283 0.97 31.41 17.96
C ASP A 283 2.44 31.25 17.54
N ARG A 284 3.29 30.77 18.45
CA ARG A 284 4.72 30.54 18.18
C ARG A 284 4.93 29.11 17.69
N ILE A 285 5.52 28.98 16.51
CA ILE A 285 5.80 27.69 15.85
C ILE A 285 7.31 27.46 15.88
N GLN A 286 7.71 26.33 16.46
CA GLN A 286 9.10 25.91 16.56
C GLN A 286 9.29 24.52 15.95
N VAL A 287 10.30 24.36 15.09
CA VAL A 287 10.62 23.08 14.45
C VAL A 287 12.02 22.66 14.83
N PHE A 288 12.17 21.48 15.40
CA PHE A 288 13.44 20.90 15.84
C PHE A 288 13.77 19.65 15.03
N LEU A 289 15.06 19.42 14.79
CA LEU A 289 15.59 18.16 14.28
C LEU A 289 16.30 17.43 15.43
N GLU A 290 15.78 16.29 15.86
CA GLU A 290 16.30 15.44 16.96
C GLU A 290 16.81 14.08 16.43
#